data_AF-A0A7X1NRJ5-F1
#
_entry.id   AF-A0A7X1NRJ5-F1
#
_cell.length_a   1.000
_cell.length_b   1.000
_cell.length_c   1.000
_cell.angle_alpha   90.00
_cell.angle_beta   90.00
_cell.angle_gamma   90.00
#
_symmetry.space_group_name_H-M   'P 1'
#
loop_
_entity.id
_entity.type
_entity.pdbx_description
1 polymer ?
#
loop_
_entity_poly.entity_id
_entity_poly.type
_entity_poly.pdbx_seq_one_letter_code
_entity_poly.pdbx_strand_id
1 'polypeptide(L)'
;MKTLRESIDPEVLAIVAEWFGGSAPVWQDDEWICYDAETDGILITGEPGAVSVFFTLHQGDRSGGPDVVCTDAADALRYALFKAGVRFRQRRLYGRLLVPFSTALARAGFTMSPLNGFGAMLTVDDGDGSAPERRLSFTMGGEATEATFYLDASFPDLMDSMRAPGGQPLFGDVRQVPATSFERARP
;
A
#
# COMPACT_ATOMS: atom_id res chain seq x y z
N MET A 1 9.14 6.98 -23.17
CA MET A 1 8.69 6.87 -21.78
C MET A 1 8.67 5.40 -21.41
N LYS A 2 9.02 5.07 -20.18
CA LYS A 2 8.95 3.71 -19.65
C LYS A 2 7.50 3.39 -19.30
N THR A 3 7.00 2.23 -19.68
CA THR A 3 5.63 1.77 -19.36
C THR A 3 5.49 1.46 -17.86
N LEU A 4 4.26 1.32 -17.37
CA LEU A 4 4.02 0.87 -16.00
C LEU A 4 4.60 -0.53 -15.80
N ARG A 5 4.35 -1.45 -16.74
CA ARG A 5 4.87 -2.82 -16.68
C ARG A 5 6.38 -2.88 -16.57
N GLU A 6 7.11 -2.04 -17.30
CA GLU A 6 8.58 -2.00 -17.21
C GLU A 6 9.07 -1.38 -15.88
N SER A 7 8.24 -0.58 -15.22
CA SER A 7 8.58 0.18 -14.01
C SER A 7 8.28 -0.55 -12.70
N ILE A 8 7.55 -1.66 -12.76
CA ILE A 8 7.20 -2.48 -11.60
C ILE A 8 8.07 -3.74 -11.55
N ASP A 9 8.51 -4.11 -10.35
CA ASP A 9 9.21 -5.37 -10.11
C ASP A 9 8.23 -6.56 -10.19
N PRO A 10 8.38 -7.46 -11.18
CA PRO A 10 7.45 -8.58 -11.37
C PRO A 10 7.53 -9.61 -10.24
N GLU A 11 8.66 -9.75 -9.55
CA GLU A 11 8.81 -10.71 -8.45
C GLU A 11 8.02 -10.24 -7.23
N VAL A 12 8.13 -8.96 -6.89
CA VAL A 12 7.33 -8.35 -5.82
C VAL A 12 5.85 -8.40 -6.17
N LEU A 13 5.48 -8.13 -7.42
CA LEU A 13 4.10 -8.16 -7.89
C LEU A 13 3.47 -9.57 -7.81
N ALA A 14 4.25 -10.62 -8.05
CA ALA A 14 3.81 -11.99 -7.86
C ALA A 14 3.49 -12.28 -6.37
N ILE A 15 4.31 -11.74 -5.45
CA ILE A 15 4.09 -11.87 -4.01
C ILE A 15 2.83 -11.10 -3.59
N VAL A 16 2.57 -9.92 -4.16
CA VAL A 16 1.32 -9.17 -3.94
C VAL A 16 0.11 -10.04 -4.29
N ALA A 17 0.09 -10.69 -5.46
CA ALA A 17 -1.00 -11.58 -5.86
C ALA A 17 -1.18 -12.76 -4.89
N GLU A 18 -0.10 -13.44 -4.54
CA GLU A 18 -0.12 -14.56 -3.58
C GLU A 18 -0.72 -14.15 -2.23
N TRP A 19 -0.25 -13.00 -1.70
CA TRP A 19 -0.63 -12.49 -0.39
C TRP A 19 -2.02 -11.88 -0.35
N PHE A 20 -2.48 -11.32 -1.46
CA PHE A 20 -3.87 -10.93 -1.63
C PHE A 20 -4.80 -12.15 -1.60
N GLY A 21 -4.34 -13.27 -2.18
CA GLY A 21 -5.11 -14.50 -2.36
C GLY A 21 -5.67 -14.66 -3.76
N GLY A 22 -5.14 -13.92 -4.73
CA GLY A 22 -5.52 -14.06 -6.13
C GLY A 22 -4.77 -15.21 -6.80
N SER A 23 -5.43 -15.84 -7.77
CA SER A 23 -4.93 -17.05 -8.44
C SER A 23 -4.47 -16.84 -9.88
N ALA A 24 -4.81 -15.70 -10.50
CA ALA A 24 -4.52 -15.41 -11.90
C ALA A 24 -4.35 -13.90 -12.14
N PRO A 25 -3.21 -13.30 -11.76
CA PRO A 25 -2.90 -11.94 -12.15
C PRO A 25 -2.74 -11.84 -13.67
N VAL A 26 -3.28 -10.79 -14.27
CA VAL A 26 -3.23 -10.53 -15.72
C VAL A 26 -2.71 -9.12 -15.95
N TRP A 27 -1.88 -8.98 -16.96
CA TRP A 27 -1.59 -7.68 -17.53
C TRP A 27 -2.43 -7.46 -18.80
N GLN A 28 -3.19 -6.38 -18.85
CA GLN A 28 -3.98 -5.98 -20.00
C GLN A 28 -3.90 -4.46 -20.16
N ASP A 29 -3.60 -3.97 -21.37
CA ASP A 29 -3.57 -2.53 -21.68
C ASP A 29 -2.68 -1.70 -20.72
N ASP A 30 -1.52 -2.26 -20.35
CA ASP A 30 -0.57 -1.75 -19.34
C ASP A 30 -1.17 -1.58 -17.92
N GLU A 31 -2.33 -2.18 -17.66
CA GLU A 31 -2.88 -2.36 -16.32
C GLU A 31 -2.53 -3.74 -15.79
N TRP A 32 -2.23 -3.82 -14.49
CA TRP A 32 -2.11 -5.09 -13.79
C TRP A 32 -3.34 -5.32 -12.92
N ILE A 33 -3.95 -6.49 -13.05
CA ILE A 33 -5.20 -6.86 -12.37
C ILE A 33 -5.04 -8.21 -11.72
N CYS A 34 -5.48 -8.35 -10.48
CA CYS A 34 -5.54 -9.63 -9.77
C CYS A 34 -6.82 -9.73 -8.95
N TYR A 35 -7.61 -10.78 -9.17
CA TYR A 35 -8.83 -11.06 -8.39
C TYR A 35 -8.62 -12.24 -7.44
N ASP A 36 -9.22 -12.15 -6.26
CA ASP A 36 -9.38 -13.28 -5.35
C ASP A 36 -10.55 -14.18 -5.75
N ALA A 37 -10.78 -15.23 -4.96
CA ALA A 37 -11.85 -16.20 -5.22
C ALA A 37 -13.26 -15.66 -4.92
N GLU A 38 -13.39 -14.56 -4.17
CA GLU A 38 -14.66 -14.02 -3.69
C GLU A 38 -15.20 -12.89 -4.57
N THR A 39 -14.37 -12.32 -5.46
CA THR A 39 -14.62 -11.25 -6.46
C THR A 39 -13.99 -9.89 -6.15
N ASP A 40 -13.17 -9.78 -5.11
CA ASP A 40 -12.41 -8.56 -4.86
C ASP A 40 -11.14 -8.56 -5.72
N GLY A 41 -10.79 -7.38 -6.24
CA GLY A 41 -9.62 -7.16 -7.07
C GLY A 41 -8.59 -6.21 -6.46
N ILE A 42 -7.34 -6.36 -6.90
CA ILE A 42 -6.35 -5.31 -6.93
C ILE A 42 -6.15 -4.89 -8.38
N LEU A 43 -6.13 -3.59 -8.64
CA LEU A 43 -5.77 -3.00 -9.92
C LEU A 43 -4.65 -1.99 -9.70
N ILE A 44 -3.58 -2.09 -10.49
CA ILE A 44 -2.53 -1.08 -10.60
C ILE A 44 -2.51 -0.59 -12.06
N THR A 45 -2.73 0.70 -12.26
CA THR A 45 -2.92 1.33 -13.58
C THR A 45 -2.32 2.73 -13.64
N GLY A 46 -2.31 3.34 -14.81
CA GLY A 46 -1.75 4.66 -15.07
C GLY A 46 -0.34 4.60 -15.63
N GLU A 47 0.37 5.72 -15.52
CA GLU A 47 1.73 5.88 -16.03
C GLU A 47 2.65 6.41 -14.93
N PRO A 48 3.99 6.20 -15.02
CA PRO A 48 4.93 6.83 -14.10
C PRO A 48 4.70 8.34 -14.02
N GLY A 49 4.50 8.86 -12.80
CA GLY A 49 4.03 10.22 -12.52
C GLY A 49 2.59 10.28 -12.00
N ALA A 50 1.75 9.27 -12.28
CA ALA A 50 0.36 9.18 -11.83
C ALA A 50 -0.15 7.72 -11.80
N VAL A 51 0.54 6.86 -11.04
CA VAL A 51 0.17 5.44 -10.87
C VAL A 51 -0.96 5.31 -9.84
N SER A 52 -2.08 4.75 -10.25
CA SER A 52 -3.26 4.56 -9.40
C SER A 52 -3.34 3.11 -8.91
N VAL A 53 -3.62 2.92 -7.62
CA VAL A 53 -3.90 1.62 -7.03
C VAL A 53 -5.33 1.59 -6.51
N PHE A 54 -6.08 0.57 -6.93
CA PHE A 54 -7.38 0.22 -6.37
C PHE A 54 -7.21 -1.11 -5.64
N PHE A 55 -7.67 -1.19 -4.41
CA PHE A 55 -7.52 -2.33 -3.51
C PHE A 55 -8.90 -2.70 -2.93
N THR A 56 -9.34 -3.94 -3.09
CA THR A 56 -10.72 -4.37 -2.78
C THR A 56 -11.72 -3.82 -3.81
N LEU A 57 -11.33 -3.86 -5.08
CA LEU A 57 -12.18 -3.49 -6.20
C LEU A 57 -13.22 -4.60 -6.44
N HIS A 58 -14.45 -4.38 -5.99
CA HIS A 58 -15.50 -5.38 -6.07
C HIS A 58 -16.03 -5.50 -7.51
N GLN A 59 -15.90 -6.68 -8.14
CA GLN A 59 -16.48 -6.98 -9.46
C GLN A 59 -16.14 -5.99 -10.59
N GLY A 60 -14.96 -5.38 -10.57
CA GLY A 60 -14.59 -4.41 -11.60
C GLY A 60 -14.96 -2.95 -11.30
N ASP A 61 -15.68 -2.66 -10.21
CA ASP A 61 -16.21 -1.32 -9.95
C ASP A 61 -15.12 -0.30 -9.55
N ARG A 62 -14.89 0.68 -10.43
CA ARG A 62 -13.92 1.77 -10.25
C ARG A 62 -14.57 3.09 -9.81
N SER A 63 -15.88 3.12 -9.56
CA SER A 63 -16.65 4.36 -9.36
C SER A 63 -16.25 5.16 -8.11
N GLY A 64 -15.69 4.50 -7.09
CA GLY A 64 -15.15 5.15 -5.88
C GLY A 64 -13.83 5.90 -6.06
N GLY A 65 -13.18 5.75 -7.22
CA GLY A 65 -11.80 6.23 -7.43
C GLY A 65 -10.75 5.30 -6.81
N PRO A 66 -9.46 5.59 -7.02
CA PRO A 66 -8.37 4.79 -6.47
C PRO A 66 -8.18 5.07 -4.97
N ASP A 67 -7.73 4.07 -4.22
CA ASP A 67 -7.36 4.23 -2.81
C ASP A 67 -6.13 5.13 -2.66
N VAL A 68 -5.18 5.01 -3.60
CA VAL A 68 -3.99 5.85 -3.67
C VAL A 68 -3.57 6.16 -5.10
N VAL A 69 -3.07 7.38 -5.32
CA VAL A 69 -2.36 7.78 -6.55
C VAL A 69 -0.94 8.18 -6.20
N CYS A 70 0.05 7.51 -6.77
CA CYS A 70 1.48 7.70 -6.52
C CYS A 70 2.18 8.33 -7.74
N THR A 71 3.16 9.20 -7.50
CA THR A 71 4.05 9.65 -8.58
C THR A 71 5.05 8.56 -8.99
N ASP A 72 5.43 7.68 -8.06
CA ASP A 72 6.40 6.60 -8.29
C ASP A 72 5.73 5.20 -8.29
N ALA A 73 6.14 4.35 -9.23
CA ALA A 73 5.59 3.00 -9.38
C ALA A 73 6.00 2.04 -8.25
N ALA A 74 7.20 2.22 -7.67
CA ALA A 74 7.64 1.43 -6.52
C ALA A 74 6.83 1.79 -5.27
N ASP A 75 6.42 3.04 -5.10
CA ASP A 75 5.55 3.46 -3.99
C ASP A 75 4.14 2.88 -4.12
N ALA A 76 3.57 2.85 -5.33
CA ALA A 76 2.35 2.09 -5.62
C ALA A 76 2.49 0.61 -5.27
N LEU A 77 3.63 0.00 -5.61
CA LEU A 77 3.92 -1.40 -5.30
C LEU A 77 4.10 -1.65 -3.80
N ARG A 78 4.74 -0.74 -3.05
CA ARG A 78 4.86 -0.81 -1.58
C ARG A 78 3.49 -0.75 -0.91
N TYR A 79 2.63 0.16 -1.37
CA TYR A 79 1.24 0.23 -0.88
C TYR A 79 0.51 -1.11 -1.13
N ALA A 80 0.52 -1.61 -2.37
CA ALA A 80 -0.14 -2.87 -2.71
C ALA A 80 0.41 -4.05 -1.89
N LEU A 81 1.73 -4.13 -1.71
CA LEU A 81 2.40 -5.16 -0.91
C LEU A 81 2.02 -5.08 0.56
N PHE A 82 1.98 -3.88 1.16
CA PHE A 82 1.56 -3.72 2.54
C PHE A 82 0.10 -4.19 2.73
N LYS A 83 -0.83 -3.73 1.88
CA LYS A 83 -2.26 -4.09 1.99
C LYS A 83 -2.48 -5.58 1.75
N ALA A 84 -1.81 -6.18 0.77
CA ALA A 84 -1.82 -7.63 0.56
C ALA A 84 -1.21 -8.38 1.76
N GLY A 85 -0.12 -7.86 2.32
CA GLY A 85 0.51 -8.39 3.53
C GLY A 85 -0.45 -8.42 4.72
N VAL A 86 -1.30 -7.39 4.89
CA VAL A 86 -2.32 -7.37 5.96
C VAL A 86 -3.30 -8.53 5.79
N ARG A 87 -3.77 -8.79 4.56
CA ARG A 87 -4.62 -9.96 4.25
C ARG A 87 -3.86 -11.28 4.50
N PHE A 88 -2.59 -11.38 4.09
CA PHE A 88 -1.74 -12.54 4.37
C PHE A 88 -1.63 -12.84 5.87
N ARG A 89 -1.35 -11.83 6.70
CA ARG A 89 -1.25 -11.99 8.15
C ARG A 89 -2.54 -12.48 8.78
N GLN A 90 -3.68 -11.98 8.32
CA GLN A 90 -5.00 -12.43 8.77
C GLN A 90 -5.22 -13.91 8.45
N ARG A 91 -4.94 -14.33 7.20
CA ARG A 91 -5.06 -15.74 6.78
C ARG A 91 -4.12 -16.68 7.52
N ARG A 92 -2.93 -16.21 7.90
CA ARG A 92 -1.93 -16.96 8.67
C ARG A 92 -2.10 -16.87 10.19
N LEU A 93 -3.09 -16.12 10.67
CA LEU A 93 -3.36 -15.91 12.11
C LEU A 93 -2.17 -15.29 12.89
N TYR A 94 -1.32 -14.50 12.24
CA TYR A 94 -0.15 -13.85 12.87
C TYR A 94 -0.50 -12.62 13.73
N GLY A 95 -1.78 -12.36 13.95
CA GLY A 95 -2.25 -11.12 14.57
C GLY A 95 -2.24 -9.95 13.58
N ARG A 96 -3.15 -9.00 13.82
CA ARG A 96 -3.25 -7.77 13.05
C ARG A 96 -2.30 -6.71 13.63
N LEU A 97 -1.57 -6.05 12.74
CA LEU A 97 -0.82 -4.84 13.06
C LEU A 97 -1.82 -3.67 13.05
N LEU A 98 -1.95 -2.97 14.17
CA LEU A 98 -2.76 -1.75 14.24
C LEU A 98 -1.86 -0.54 14.02
N VAL A 99 -1.42 -0.39 12.77
CA VAL A 99 -0.58 0.73 12.34
C VAL A 99 -1.33 2.04 12.62
N PRO A 100 -0.66 3.04 13.21
CA PRO A 100 -1.28 4.33 13.51
C PRO A 100 -1.99 4.96 12.32
N PHE A 101 -3.17 5.54 12.59
CA PHE A 101 -4.03 6.17 11.59
C PHE A 101 -4.25 7.67 11.89
N SER A 102 -3.60 8.18 12.95
CA SER A 102 -3.70 9.56 13.38
C SER A 102 -2.53 10.36 12.82
N THR A 103 -2.80 11.53 12.25
CA THR A 103 -1.77 12.38 11.62
C THR A 103 -0.66 12.80 12.59
N ALA A 104 -0.96 12.84 13.90
CA ALA A 104 0.02 13.13 14.96
C ALA A 104 1.07 12.03 15.17
N LEU A 105 0.87 10.85 14.58
CA LEU A 105 1.73 9.67 14.71
C LEU A 105 2.47 9.34 13.41
N ALA A 106 2.44 10.24 12.41
CA ALA A 106 3.23 10.10 11.20
C ALA A 106 4.73 10.06 11.55
N ARG A 107 5.49 9.16 10.90
CA ARG A 107 6.95 9.09 11.08
C ARG A 107 7.62 10.32 10.44
N ALA A 108 8.84 10.62 10.91
CA ALA A 108 9.65 11.68 10.32
C ALA A 108 10.06 11.34 8.87
N GLY A 109 10.42 12.35 8.08
CA GLY A 109 10.76 12.20 6.66
C GLY A 109 9.56 12.33 5.72
N PHE A 110 8.39 12.72 6.25
CA PHE A 110 7.19 12.93 5.46
C PHE A 110 6.48 14.21 5.83
N THR A 111 5.99 14.90 4.81
CA THR A 111 5.11 16.06 4.97
C THR A 111 3.70 15.68 4.51
N MET A 112 2.70 15.98 5.34
CA MET A 112 1.29 15.74 5.02
C MET A 112 0.54 17.04 4.81
N SER A 113 -0.23 17.12 3.73
CA SER A 113 -1.15 18.22 3.46
C SER A 113 -2.57 17.70 3.22
N PRO A 114 -3.62 18.40 3.68
CA PRO A 114 -4.99 17.96 3.48
C PRO A 114 -5.37 18.00 1.99
N LEU A 115 -6.11 16.98 1.55
CA LEU A 115 -6.64 16.88 0.19
C LEU A 115 -8.14 16.64 0.27
N ASN A 116 -8.94 17.60 -0.19
CA ASN A 116 -10.41 17.49 -0.35
C ASN A 116 -11.16 16.78 0.80
N GLY A 117 -11.63 17.53 1.79
CA GLY A 117 -12.45 16.96 2.87
C GLY A 117 -11.62 16.06 3.80
N PHE A 118 -11.66 14.75 3.57
CA PHE A 118 -11.06 13.72 4.44
C PHE A 118 -9.72 13.16 3.95
N GLY A 119 -9.32 13.45 2.70
CA GLY A 119 -8.09 12.92 2.11
C GLY A 119 -6.83 13.65 2.55
N ALA A 120 -5.67 13.10 2.17
CA ALA A 120 -4.38 13.75 2.36
C ALA A 120 -3.42 13.44 1.21
N MET A 121 -2.56 14.42 0.92
CA MET A 121 -1.36 14.23 0.14
C MET A 121 -0.18 14.03 1.08
N LEU A 122 0.56 12.94 0.88
CA LEU A 122 1.82 12.64 1.53
C LEU A 122 2.96 12.96 0.56
N THR A 123 3.89 13.81 0.98
CA THR A 123 5.15 14.07 0.29
C THR A 123 6.27 13.40 1.07
N VAL A 124 7.17 12.70 0.37
CA VAL A 124 8.38 12.14 0.97
C VAL A 124 9.48 13.19 0.93
N ASP A 125 10.09 13.47 2.09
CA ASP A 125 11.16 14.45 2.22
C ASP A 125 12.49 13.80 1.80
N ASP A 126 12.68 13.63 0.49
CA ASP A 126 13.96 13.16 -0.07
C ASP A 126 14.97 14.30 0.10
N GLY A 127 15.74 14.29 1.19
CA GLY A 127 16.62 15.39 1.65
C GLY A 127 17.74 15.83 0.68
N ASP A 128 17.76 15.32 -0.55
CA ASP A 128 18.65 15.74 -1.63
C ASP A 128 17.79 16.04 -2.88
N GLY A 129 17.54 17.32 -3.15
CA GLY A 129 16.55 17.82 -4.14
C GLY A 129 16.86 17.54 -5.62
N SER A 130 17.61 16.47 -5.90
CA SER A 130 17.98 15.98 -7.22
C SER A 130 17.08 14.85 -7.73
N ALA A 131 16.35 14.16 -6.85
CA ALA A 131 15.34 13.17 -7.23
C ALA A 131 13.98 13.83 -7.52
N PRO A 132 13.17 13.27 -8.44
CA PRO A 132 11.79 13.70 -8.61
C PRO A 132 10.99 13.49 -7.32
N GLU A 133 10.25 14.51 -6.90
CA GLU A 133 9.47 14.51 -5.66
C GLU A 133 8.46 13.36 -5.64
N ARG A 134 8.60 12.45 -4.66
CA ARG A 134 7.69 11.34 -4.41
C ARG A 134 6.46 11.84 -3.65
N ARG A 135 5.28 11.63 -4.24
CA ARG A 135 3.99 12.09 -3.70
C ARG A 135 2.93 10.99 -3.82
N LEU A 136 2.10 10.87 -2.78
CA LEU A 136 0.99 9.94 -2.71
C LEU A 136 -0.28 10.66 -2.27
N SER A 137 -1.33 10.55 -3.06
CA SER A 137 -2.66 11.08 -2.74
C SER A 137 -3.55 9.96 -2.20
N PHE A 138 -4.06 10.12 -0.98
CA PHE A 138 -4.96 9.17 -0.34
C PHE A 138 -6.37 9.73 -0.19
N THR A 139 -7.37 8.85 -0.29
CA THR A 139 -8.78 9.21 -0.05
C THR A 139 -9.06 9.52 1.43
N MET A 140 -8.27 8.96 2.35
CA MET A 140 -8.34 9.22 3.79
C MET A 140 -6.98 9.61 4.39
N GLY A 141 -6.95 10.65 5.21
CA GLY A 141 -5.71 11.17 5.81
C GLY A 141 -4.99 10.19 6.75
N GLY A 142 -5.71 9.25 7.36
CA GLY A 142 -5.05 8.24 8.18
C GLY A 142 -4.32 7.17 7.38
N GLU A 143 -4.67 6.96 6.11
CA GLU A 143 -3.90 6.07 5.21
C GLU A 143 -2.56 6.69 4.86
N ALA A 144 -2.50 8.02 4.73
CA ALA A 144 -1.24 8.73 4.58
C ALA A 144 -0.33 8.55 5.81
N THR A 145 -0.92 8.51 7.02
CA THR A 145 -0.16 8.21 8.25
C THR A 145 0.34 6.77 8.24
N GLU A 146 -0.52 5.81 7.91
CA GLU A 146 -0.18 4.38 7.82
C GLU A 146 1.00 4.17 6.85
N ALA A 147 0.98 4.86 5.71
CA ALA A 147 2.04 4.79 4.70
C ALA A 147 3.43 5.16 5.22
N THR A 148 3.54 6.10 6.18
CA THR A 148 4.84 6.51 6.74
C THR A 148 5.60 5.38 7.45
N PHE A 149 4.94 4.27 7.76
CA PHE A 149 5.56 3.12 8.42
C PHE A 149 6.30 2.17 7.45
N TYR A 150 6.00 2.24 6.15
CA TYR A 150 6.56 1.31 5.17
C TYR A 150 7.05 1.96 3.88
N LEU A 151 6.72 3.23 3.62
CA LEU A 151 6.96 3.85 2.31
C LEU A 151 8.46 4.00 1.96
N ASP A 152 9.32 4.22 2.96
CA ASP A 152 10.78 4.27 2.78
C ASP A 152 11.48 2.94 3.03
N ALA A 153 10.73 1.88 3.32
CA ALA A 153 11.31 0.56 3.50
C ALA A 153 11.76 -0.04 2.16
N SER A 154 12.78 -0.90 2.24
CA SER A 154 13.09 -1.81 1.15
C SER A 154 11.96 -2.85 1.01
N PHE A 155 11.74 -3.39 -0.20
CA PHE A 155 10.79 -4.48 -0.38
C PHE A 155 11.11 -5.69 0.52
N PRO A 156 12.38 -6.13 0.67
CA PRO A 156 12.74 -7.17 1.64
C PRO A 156 12.30 -6.87 3.07
N ASP A 157 12.60 -5.68 3.60
CA ASP A 157 12.24 -5.33 4.98
C ASP A 157 10.73 -5.32 5.21
N LEU A 158 9.98 -4.83 4.22
CA LEU A 158 8.51 -4.87 4.26
C LEU A 158 8.00 -6.30 4.25
N MET A 159 8.52 -7.15 3.35
CA MET A 159 8.10 -8.55 3.29
C MET A 159 8.42 -9.31 4.58
N ASP A 160 9.62 -9.12 5.12
CA ASP A 160 10.06 -9.77 6.35
C ASP A 160 9.24 -9.30 7.55
N SER A 161 8.93 -8.00 7.62
CA SER A 161 8.04 -7.44 8.65
C SER A 161 6.63 -8.03 8.59
N MET A 162 6.07 -8.23 7.40
CA MET A 162 4.74 -8.85 7.26
C MET A 162 4.75 -10.33 7.63
N ARG A 163 5.87 -11.05 7.45
CA ARG A 163 6.04 -12.45 7.85
C ARG A 163 6.38 -12.62 9.34
N ALA A 164 7.07 -11.66 9.95
CA ALA A 164 7.49 -11.73 11.34
C ALA A 164 6.26 -11.68 12.28
N PRO A 165 6.07 -12.62 13.22
CA PRO A 165 4.93 -12.60 14.13
C PRO A 165 4.77 -11.25 14.84
N GLY A 166 5.88 -10.64 15.27
CA GLY A 166 5.88 -9.35 15.94
C GLY A 166 5.94 -8.11 15.04
N GLY A 167 5.96 -8.27 13.71
CA GLY A 167 6.01 -7.14 12.78
C GLY A 167 7.39 -6.48 12.59
N GLN A 168 8.45 -6.97 13.23
CA GLN A 168 9.81 -6.42 13.09
C GLN A 168 10.40 -6.70 11.70
N PRO A 169 11.25 -5.80 11.15
CA PRO A 169 11.76 -4.58 11.80
C PRO A 169 10.82 -3.38 11.78
N LEU A 170 9.87 -3.27 10.84
CA LEU A 170 9.18 -2.00 10.58
C LEU A 170 8.08 -1.66 11.59
N PHE A 171 7.43 -2.68 12.16
CA PHE A 171 6.22 -2.55 12.98
C PHE A 171 6.43 -3.08 14.40
N GLY A 172 7.68 -3.19 14.87
CA GLY A 172 7.99 -3.71 16.20
C GLY A 172 7.46 -2.84 17.36
N ASP A 173 7.23 -1.57 17.08
CA ASP A 173 6.64 -0.53 17.94
C ASP A 173 5.12 -0.40 17.76
N VAL A 174 4.54 -1.11 16.80
CA VAL A 174 3.12 -1.05 16.49
C VAL A 174 2.35 -2.06 17.34
N ARG A 175 1.21 -1.62 17.88
CA ARG A 175 0.35 -2.51 18.67
C ARG A 175 -0.19 -3.66 17.83
N GLN A 176 -0.16 -4.85 18.41
CA GLN A 176 -0.72 -6.05 17.82
C GLN A 176 -2.00 -6.46 18.51
N VAL A 177 -2.96 -6.96 17.73
CA VAL A 177 -4.19 -7.55 18.24
C VAL A 177 -4.41 -8.93 17.63
N PRO A 178 -5.20 -9.81 18.27
CA PRO A 178 -5.54 -11.10 17.69
C PRO A 178 -6.08 -10.97 16.27
N ALA A 179 -5.78 -11.95 15.41
CA ALA A 179 -6.18 -11.91 14.01
C ALA A 179 -7.70 -11.79 13.81
N THR A 180 -8.48 -12.32 14.77
CA THR A 180 -9.94 -12.29 14.80
C THR A 180 -10.52 -11.02 15.45
N SER A 181 -9.69 -10.10 15.95
CA SER A 181 -10.16 -8.87 16.57
C SER A 181 -10.83 -7.95 15.55
N PHE A 182 -11.96 -7.35 15.93
CA PHE A 182 -12.64 -6.30 15.18
C PHE A 182 -12.05 -4.90 15.43
N GLU A 183 -11.08 -4.78 16.34
CA GLU A 183 -10.47 -3.51 16.68
C GLU A 183 -9.78 -2.86 15.47
N ARG A 184 -9.84 -1.53 15.37
CA ARG A 184 -9.21 -0.76 14.29
C ARG A 184 -8.33 0.32 14.91
N ALA A 185 -7.28 0.69 14.18
CA ALA A 185 -6.55 1.91 14.49
C ALA A 185 -7.54 3.09 14.40
N ARG A 186 -7.48 4.00 15.37
CA ARG A 186 -8.35 5.16 15.41
C ARG A 186 -7.62 6.35 14.76
N PRO A 187 -8.36 7.24 14.06
CA PRO A 187 -7.83 8.55 13.66
C PRO A 187 -7.37 9.38 14.86
#